data_AF-A0A9P0IJ75-F1
#
_entry.id   AF-A0A9P0IJ75-F1
#
_cell.length_a   1.000
_cell.length_b   1.000
_cell.length_c   1.000
_cell.angle_alpha   90.00
_cell.angle_beta   90.00
_cell.angle_gamma   90.00
#
_symmetry.space_group_name_H-M   'P 1'
#
loop_
_entity.id
_entity.type
_entity.pdbx_description
1 polymer ?
#
loop_
_entity_poly.entity_id
_entity_poly.type
_entity_poly.pdbx_seq_one_letter_code
_entity_poly.pdbx_strand_id
1 'polypeptide(L)' 'MAIFGITTRYVWFAVPIGGYLVGKYLDDQETLRMTNFRDKSMLYGGTVKPGDPPSWP' A
#
# COMPACT_ATOMS: atom_id res chain seq x y z
N MET A 1 6.63 -28.84 20.05
CA MET A 1 5.48 -29.37 19.29
C MET A 1 5.34 -28.55 18.02
N ALA A 2 5.50 -29.16 16.85
CA ALA A 2 5.20 -28.51 15.57
C ALA A 2 3.79 -28.92 15.16
N ILE A 3 2.92 -27.95 14.87
CA ILE A 3 1.59 -28.22 14.33
C ILE A 3 1.76 -28.13 12.80
N PHE A 4 1.53 -29.22 12.08
CA PHE A 4 1.71 -29.31 10.61
C PHE A 4 3.12 -28.89 10.10
N GLY A 5 4.19 -29.18 10.85
CA GLY A 5 5.56 -28.80 10.46
C GLY A 5 5.91 -27.33 10.68
N ILE A 6 4.94 -26.50 11.09
CA ILE A 6 5.16 -25.12 11.50
C ILE A 6 5.66 -25.13 12.95
N THR A 7 6.92 -24.74 13.11
CA THR A 7 7.55 -24.49 14.40
C THR A 7 7.33 -23.04 14.84
N THR A 8 7.46 -22.79 16.14
CA THR A 8 7.39 -21.43 16.74
C THR A 8 8.41 -20.47 16.12
N ARG A 9 9.49 -20.98 15.53
CA ARG A 9 10.49 -20.18 14.80
C ARG A 9 9.90 -19.48 13.57
N TYR A 10 8.96 -20.11 12.85
CA TYR A 10 8.32 -19.48 11.70
C TYR A 10 7.34 -18.38 12.11
N VAL A 11 6.71 -18.49 13.28
CA VAL A 11 5.82 -17.45 13.82
C VAL A 11 6.58 -16.14 14.04
N TRP A 12 7.82 -16.21 14.53
CA TRP A 12 8.69 -15.05 14.71
C TRP A 12 9.03 -14.30 13.42
N PHE A 13 8.94 -14.95 12.26
CA PHE A 13 9.07 -14.29 10.96
C PHE A 13 7.71 -13.88 10.38
N ALA A 14 6.67 -14.71 10.58
CA ALA A 14 5.34 -14.45 10.06
C ALA A 14 4.69 -13.21 10.68
N VAL A 15 4.89 -12.97 11.98
CA VAL A 15 4.32 -11.80 12.68
C VAL A 15 4.83 -10.46 12.12
N PRO A 16 6.14 -10.19 12.02
CA PRO A 16 6.62 -8.93 11.47
C PRO A 16 6.26 -8.75 9.99
N ILE A 17 6.30 -9.82 9.19
CA ILE A 17 5.87 -9.77 7.77
C ILE A 17 4.38 -9.45 7.68
N GLY A 18 3.54 -10.15 8.47
CA GLY A 18 2.11 -9.90 8.52
C GLY A 18 1.79 -8.47 8.94
N GLY A 19 2.48 -7.96 9.97
CA GLY A 19 2.34 -6.57 10.42
C GLY A 19 2.71 -5.56 9.33
N TYR A 20 3.82 -5.78 8.61
CA TYR A 20 4.22 -4.94 7.50
C TYR A 20 3.18 -4.95 6.36
N LEU A 21 2.71 -6.13 5.95
CA LEU A 21 1.74 -6.25 4.86
C LEU A 21 0.40 -5.59 5.20
N VAL A 22 -0.07 -5.77 6.43
CA VAL A 22 -1.31 -5.12 6.90
C VAL A 22 -1.11 -3.60 7.00
N GLY A 23 0.02 -3.14 7.55
CA GLY A 23 0.34 -1.72 7.62
C GLY A 23 0.38 -1.07 6.24
N LYS A 24 1.12 -1.67 5.31
CA LYS A 24 1.18 -1.21 3.91
C LYS A 24 -0.20 -1.15 3.28
N TYR A 25 -1.03 -2.17 3.49
CA TYR A 25 -2.39 -2.18 2.95
C TYR A 25 -3.22 -1.00 3.48
N LEU A 26 -3.13 -0.70 4.77
CA LEU A 26 -3.84 0.45 5.36
C LEU A 26 -3.32 1.79 4.81
N ASP A 27 -2.01 1.94 4.65
CA ASP A 27 -1.40 3.14 4.06
C ASP A 27 -1.82 3.34 2.59
N ASP A 28 -1.88 2.25 1.82
CA ASP A 28 -2.34 2.28 0.43
C ASP A 28 -3.83 2.73 0.37
N GLN A 29 -4.68 2.29 1.30
CA GLN A 29 -6.08 2.75 1.39
C GLN A 29 -6.19 4.24 1.76
N GLU A 30 -5.37 4.73 2.69
CA GLU A 30 -5.37 6.15 3.05
C GLU A 30 -4.87 7.01 1.88
N THR A 31 -3.87 6.54 1.15
CA THR A 31 -3.38 7.20 -0.08
C THR A 31 -4.49 7.35 -1.11
N LEU A 32 -5.32 6.32 -1.30
CA LEU A 32 -6.48 6.40 -2.19
C LEU A 32 -7.51 7.44 -1.74
N ARG A 33 -7.69 7.65 -0.43
CA ARG A 33 -8.55 8.72 0.12
C ARG A 33 -7.99 10.12 -0.12
N MET A 34 -6.67 10.24 -0.26
CA MET A 34 -5.96 11.51 -0.49
C MET A 34 -5.84 11.91 -1.97
N THR A 35 -6.60 11.29 -2.87
CA THR A 35 -6.51 11.56 -4.32
C THR A 35 -7.35 12.75 -4.82
N ASN A 36 -8.11 13.41 -3.96
CA ASN A 36 -9.02 14.49 -4.36
C ASN A 36 -8.32 15.70 -5.02
N PHE A 37 -7.10 16.01 -4.58
CA PHE A 37 -6.28 17.12 -5.13
C PHE A 37 -5.20 16.64 -6.11
N ARG A 38 -5.22 15.36 -6.48
CA ARG A 38 -4.32 14.80 -7.47
C ARG A 38 -4.47 15.52 -8.81
N ASP A 39 -3.36 15.78 -9.47
CA ASP A 39 -3.28 16.43 -10.79
C ASP A 39 -3.95 17.82 -10.85
N LYS A 40 -4.04 18.51 -9.70
CA LYS A 40 -4.62 19.87 -9.58
C LYS A 40 -3.65 20.89 -8.98
N SER A 41 -2.43 20.48 -8.64
CA SER A 41 -1.40 21.40 -8.14
C SER A 41 -0.93 22.38 -9.22
N MET A 42 -0.40 23.53 -8.82
CA MET A 42 0.10 24.53 -9.78
C MET A 42 1.26 24.02 -10.65
N LEU A 43 2.05 23.07 -10.13
CA LEU A 43 3.21 22.52 -10.83
C LEU A 43 2.87 21.33 -11.73
N TYR A 44 1.94 20.47 -11.31
CA TYR A 44 1.65 19.20 -11.98
C TYR A 44 0.23 19.11 -12.56
N GLY A 45 -0.57 20.17 -12.43
CA GLY A 45 -1.94 20.22 -12.92
C GLY A 45 -2.00 20.15 -14.44
N GLY A 46 -2.87 19.27 -14.97
CA GLY A 46 -3.08 19.12 -16.42
C GLY A 46 -1.95 18.42 -17.18
N THR A 47 -0.99 17.79 -16.49
CA THR A 47 0.09 17.01 -17.12
C THR A 47 -0.37 15.65 -17.66
N VAL A 48 -1.48 15.13 -17.14
CA VAL A 48 -2.07 13.85 -17.56
C VAL A 48 -2.96 14.06 -18.78
N LYS A 49 -2.77 13.27 -19.84
CA LYS A 49 -3.59 13.38 -21.05
C LYS A 49 -4.97 12.76 -20.83
N PRO A 50 -5.98 13.16 -21.61
CA PRO A 50 -7.28 12.49 -21.58
C PRO A 50 -7.14 11.00 -21.90
N GLY A 51 -7.54 10.14 -20.96
CA GLY A 51 -7.47 8.68 -21.09
C GLY A 51 -6.23 8.02 -20.47
N ASP A 52 -5.23 8.79 -20.08
CA ASP A 52 -4.09 8.27 -19.33
C ASP A 52 -4.47 7.99 -17.86
N PRO A 53 -3.82 7.01 -17.20
CA PRO A 53 -3.99 6.81 -15.77
C PRO A 53 -3.54 8.06 -14.99
N PRO A 54 -4.08 8.25 -13.78
CA PRO A 54 -3.65 9.36 -12.91
C PRO A 54 -2.16 9.26 -12.56
N SER A 55 -1.57 10.37 -12.12
CA SER A 55 -0.13 10.39 -11.80
C SER A 55 0.28 9.52 -10.60
N TRP A 56 -0.64 9.29 -9.65
CA TRP A 56 -0.44 8.41 -8.48
C TRP A 56 -1.75 8.13 -7.71
N PRO A 57 -1.83 7.15 -6.81
CA PRO A 57 -0.92 6.00 -6.78
C PRO A 57 -0.98 5.26 -8.12
#